data_AF-A0A8T4M8K3-F1
#
_entry.id   AF-A0A8T4M8K3-F1
#
_cell.length_a   1.000
_cell.length_b   1.000
_cell.length_c   1.000
_cell.angle_alpha   90.00
_cell.angle_beta   90.00
_cell.angle_gamma   90.00
#
_symmetry.space_group_name_H-M   'P 1'
#
loop_
_entity.id
_entity.type
_entity.pdbx_description
1 polymer ?
#
loop_
_entity_poly.entity_id
_entity_poly.type
_entity_poly.pdbx_seq_one_letter_code
_entity_poly.pdbx_strand_id
1 'polypeptide(L)'
;MTPFKLSPSSLNLMKECPRCFWLTQHKVWQRPAGIFPSLPSGMDKILKEHFNKFMDRGKLPPELCENGHTKDMSLFNDHALLAIWRSNFKGIKYEDKDGN
;
A
#
# COMPACT_ATOMS: atom_id res chain seq x y z
N MET A 1 0.10 -27.20 7.62
CA MET A 1 -0.22 -25.94 8.31
C MET A 1 -0.68 -24.94 7.27
N THR A 2 -1.71 -24.12 7.55
CA THR A 2 -2.07 -23.00 6.66
C THR A 2 -1.01 -21.91 6.77
N PRO A 3 -0.44 -21.41 5.65
CA PRO A 3 0.62 -20.40 5.70
C PRO A 3 0.12 -19.12 6.38
N PHE A 4 0.97 -18.52 7.22
CA PHE A 4 0.61 -17.29 7.92
C PHE A 4 0.69 -16.10 6.96
N LYS A 5 -0.41 -15.38 6.80
CA LYS A 5 -0.42 -14.14 6.02
C LYS A 5 -0.04 -12.96 6.91
N LEU A 6 1.21 -12.55 6.82
CA LEU A 6 1.74 -11.41 7.57
C LEU A 6 1.66 -10.11 6.75
N SER A 7 1.44 -9.00 7.46
CA SER A 7 1.47 -7.65 6.92
C SER A 7 2.26 -6.74 7.86
N PRO A 8 2.71 -5.55 7.40
CA PRO A 8 3.39 -4.59 8.29
C PRO A 8 2.57 -4.28 9.56
N SER A 9 1.26 -4.13 9.43
CA SER A 9 0.35 -3.92 10.58
C SER A 9 0.30 -5.13 11.52
N SER A 10 0.32 -6.36 11.00
CA SER A 10 0.39 -7.57 11.84
C SER A 10 1.72 -7.67 12.59
N LEU A 11 2.84 -7.31 11.96
CA LEU A 11 4.15 -7.29 12.62
C LEU A 11 4.24 -6.19 13.67
N ASN A 12 3.64 -5.01 13.43
CA ASN A 12 3.52 -3.97 14.44
C ASN A 12 2.68 -4.45 15.64
N LEU A 13 1.57 -5.14 15.39
CA LEU A 13 0.76 -5.73 16.46
C LEU A 13 1.56 -6.77 17.26
N MET A 14 2.41 -7.57 16.62
CA MET A 14 3.28 -8.53 17.32
C MET A 14 4.26 -7.81 18.26
N LYS A 15 4.89 -6.72 17.81
CA LYS A 15 5.80 -5.91 18.62
C LYS A 15 5.08 -5.23 19.80
N GLU A 16 3.85 -4.78 19.59
CA GLU A 16 3.07 -4.08 20.61
C GLU A 16 2.42 -5.05 21.62
N CYS A 17 1.85 -6.16 21.14
CA CYS A 17 1.18 -7.18 21.97
C CYS A 17 1.27 -8.56 21.32
N PRO A 18 2.25 -9.39 21.71
CA PRO A 18 2.43 -10.75 21.17
C PRO A 18 1.20 -11.64 21.35
N ARG A 19 0.50 -11.55 22.51
CA ARG A 19 -0.73 -12.30 22.77
C ARG A 19 -1.85 -11.91 21.79
N CYS A 20 -2.00 -10.62 21.51
CA CYS A 20 -3.03 -10.11 20.62
C CYS A 20 -2.77 -10.53 19.17
N PHE A 21 -1.51 -10.49 18.76
CA PHE A 21 -1.06 -11.04 17.48
C PHE A 21 -1.40 -12.53 17.38
N TRP A 22 -1.04 -13.34 18.38
CA TRP A 22 -1.32 -14.77 18.38
C TRP A 22 -2.82 -15.06 18.25
N LEU A 23 -3.66 -14.40 19.05
CA LEU A 23 -5.12 -14.55 18.99
C LEU A 23 -5.69 -14.18 17.60
N THR A 24 -5.14 -13.14 16.99
CA THR A 24 -5.51 -12.64 15.66
C THR A 24 -5.14 -13.64 14.57
N GLN A 25 -3.91 -14.18 14.58
CA GLN A 25 -3.42 -15.14 13.57
C GLN A 25 -4.12 -16.49 13.68
N HIS A 26 -4.47 -16.93 14.89
CA HIS A 26 -5.23 -18.14 15.14
C HIS A 26 -6.75 -17.96 15.06
N LYS A 27 -7.24 -16.78 14.62
CA LYS A 27 -8.67 -16.47 14.43
C LYS A 27 -9.54 -16.68 15.67
N VAL A 28 -8.96 -16.58 16.87
CA VAL A 28 -9.67 -16.72 18.15
C VAL A 28 -10.38 -15.42 18.50
N TRP A 29 -9.67 -14.30 18.39
CA TRP A 29 -10.18 -12.97 18.71
C TRP A 29 -9.35 -11.89 18.00
N GLN A 30 -9.98 -10.81 17.56
CA GLN A 30 -9.30 -9.64 17.03
C GLN A 30 -9.67 -8.38 17.80
N ARG A 31 -8.70 -7.48 17.92
CA ARG A 31 -8.93 -6.14 18.49
C ARG A 31 -9.93 -5.37 17.60
N PRO A 32 -10.85 -4.58 18.20
CA PRO A 32 -11.69 -3.68 17.44
C PRO A 32 -10.85 -2.74 16.56
N ALA A 33 -11.32 -2.49 15.34
CA ALA A 33 -10.67 -1.53 14.46
C ALA A 33 -10.75 -0.11 15.05
N GLY A 34 -9.63 0.59 15.05
CA GLY A 34 -9.58 2.02 15.40
C GLY A 34 -10.22 2.89 14.31
N ILE A 35 -10.54 4.14 14.67
CA ILE A 35 -11.05 5.12 13.73
C ILE A 35 -9.93 5.47 12.73
N PHE A 36 -10.21 5.33 11.44
CA PHE A 36 -9.29 5.73 10.38
C PHE A 36 -9.65 7.14 9.89
N PRO A 37 -8.67 8.06 9.77
CA PRO A 37 -8.96 9.42 9.36
C PRO A 37 -9.37 9.47 7.87
N SER A 38 -10.52 10.06 7.59
CA SER A 38 -11.06 10.19 6.23
C SER A 38 -10.31 11.22 5.39
N LEU A 39 -9.78 12.28 6.01
CA LEU A 39 -9.11 13.36 5.31
C LEU A 39 -7.85 12.90 4.55
N PRO A 40 -6.87 12.20 5.17
CA PRO A 40 -5.71 11.68 4.45
C PRO A 40 -6.12 10.72 3.32
N SER A 41 -7.13 9.89 3.55
CA SER A 41 -7.67 8.96 2.54
C SER A 41 -8.22 9.71 1.32
N GLY A 42 -8.96 10.79 1.55
CA GLY A 42 -9.51 11.63 0.50
C GLY A 42 -8.43 12.37 -0.29
N MET A 43 -7.43 12.92 0.41
CA MET A 43 -6.29 13.59 -0.23
C MET A 43 -5.50 12.62 -1.12
N ASP A 44 -5.18 11.43 -0.62
CA ASP A 44 -4.48 10.39 -1.38
C ASP A 44 -5.26 9.99 -2.65
N LYS A 45 -6.59 9.85 -2.56
CA LYS A 45 -7.44 9.58 -3.72
C LYS A 45 -7.36 10.69 -4.77
N ILE A 46 -7.50 11.96 -4.35
CA ILE A 46 -7.46 13.11 -5.26
C ILE A 46 -6.10 13.20 -5.96
N LEU A 47 -5.01 13.01 -5.21
CA LEU A 47 -3.66 13.01 -5.78
C LEU A 47 -3.49 11.86 -6.78
N LYS A 48 -3.89 10.64 -6.45
CA LYS A 48 -3.82 9.51 -7.38
C LYS A 48 -4.56 9.79 -8.68
N GLU A 49 -5.76 10.35 -8.61
CA GLU A 49 -6.55 10.73 -9.80
C GLU A 49 -5.88 11.83 -10.61
N HIS A 50 -5.28 12.83 -9.94
CA HIS A 50 -4.52 13.88 -10.59
C HIS A 50 -3.35 13.30 -11.41
N PHE A 51 -2.49 12.50 -10.77
CA PHE A 51 -1.33 11.89 -11.43
C PHE A 51 -1.73 10.89 -12.52
N ASN A 52 -2.84 10.15 -12.36
CA ASN A 52 -3.37 9.27 -13.41
C ASN A 52 -3.64 10.03 -14.71
N LYS A 53 -4.25 11.23 -14.64
CA LYS A 53 -4.52 12.05 -15.84
C LYS A 53 -3.25 12.47 -16.58
N PHE A 54 -2.14 12.63 -15.85
CA PHE A 54 -0.85 12.97 -16.44
C PHE A 54 -0.14 11.73 -17.00
N MET A 55 -0.26 10.58 -16.32
CA MET A 55 0.21 9.28 -16.84
C MET A 55 -0.47 8.94 -18.17
N ASP A 56 -1.79 9.07 -18.26
CA ASP A 56 -2.57 8.81 -19.48
C ASP A 56 -2.11 9.69 -20.67
N ARG A 57 -1.55 10.87 -20.37
CA ARG A 57 -1.03 11.83 -21.36
C ARG A 57 0.46 11.66 -21.65
N GLY A 58 1.16 10.80 -20.92
CA GLY A 58 2.62 10.66 -20.99
C GLY A 58 3.37 11.94 -20.61
N LYS A 59 2.80 12.79 -19.74
CA LYS A 59 3.40 14.06 -19.32
C LYS A 59 3.67 14.07 -17.84
N LEU A 60 4.67 14.81 -17.41
CA LEU A 60 4.87 15.12 -16.00
C LEU A 60 3.90 16.23 -15.56
N PRO A 61 3.37 16.18 -14.33
CA PRO A 61 2.58 17.25 -13.76
C PRO A 61 3.42 18.52 -13.54
N PRO A 62 2.83 19.73 -13.60
CA PRO A 62 3.53 21.00 -13.41
C PRO A 62 4.36 21.05 -12.12
N GLU A 63 3.83 20.53 -11.02
CA GLU A 63 4.48 20.52 -9.71
C GLU A 63 5.79 19.72 -9.67
N LEU A 64 5.98 18.78 -10.61
CA LEU A 64 7.24 18.07 -10.76
C LEU A 64 8.18 18.78 -11.74
N CYS A 65 7.66 19.40 -12.79
CA CYS A 65 8.45 20.06 -13.84
C CYS A 65 9.16 21.33 -13.35
N GLU A 66 8.55 22.09 -12.44
CA GLU A 66 9.04 23.41 -12.01
C GLU A 66 10.40 23.36 -11.28
N ASN A 67 10.72 22.24 -10.63
CA ASN A 67 11.90 22.12 -9.78
C ASN A 67 13.20 21.79 -10.54
N GLY A 68 13.16 21.62 -11.86
CA GLY A 68 14.34 21.39 -12.71
C GLY A 68 15.07 20.04 -12.55
N HIS A 69 14.84 19.32 -11.45
CA HIS A 69 15.43 18.02 -11.15
C HIS A 69 14.80 16.82 -11.87
N THR A 70 13.67 17.04 -12.55
CA THR A 70 12.81 15.98 -13.10
C THR A 70 12.83 15.93 -14.63
N LYS A 71 13.74 16.67 -15.29
CA LYS A 71 13.80 16.81 -16.76
C LYS A 71 13.88 15.47 -17.50
N ASP A 72 14.59 14.50 -16.93
CA ASP A 72 14.78 13.17 -17.52
C ASP A 72 13.89 12.09 -16.87
N MET A 73 12.91 12.51 -16.06
CA MET A 73 11.99 11.59 -15.39
C MET A 73 10.71 11.41 -16.21
N SER A 74 10.08 10.25 -16.03
CA SER A 74 8.75 9.97 -16.58
C SER A 74 7.91 9.29 -15.51
N LEU A 75 6.59 9.45 -15.62
CA LEU A 75 5.68 8.70 -14.76
C LEU A 75 5.65 7.24 -15.18
N PHE A 76 5.36 6.37 -14.21
CA PHE A 76 5.23 4.94 -14.45
C PHE A 76 4.11 4.66 -15.47
N ASN A 77 4.41 3.85 -16.49
CA ASN A 77 3.56 3.67 -17.68
C ASN A 77 2.65 2.43 -17.63
N ASP A 78 2.95 1.45 -16.76
CA ASP A 78 2.14 0.24 -16.65
C ASP A 78 0.97 0.43 -15.67
N HIS A 79 -0.17 0.82 -16.22
CA HIS A 79 -1.40 1.00 -15.45
C HIS A 79 -1.91 -0.30 -14.81
N ALA A 80 -1.69 -1.45 -15.46
CA ALA A 80 -2.16 -2.73 -14.96
C ALA A 80 -1.35 -3.16 -13.73
N LEU A 81 -0.02 -3.07 -13.80
CA LEU A 81 0.84 -3.37 -12.67
C LEU A 81 0.64 -2.38 -11.52
N LEU A 82 0.47 -1.09 -11.83
CA LEU A 82 0.20 -0.08 -10.82
C LEU A 82 -1.15 -0.31 -10.11
N ALA A 83 -2.17 -0.78 -10.82
CA ALA A 83 -3.46 -1.14 -10.23
C ALA A 83 -3.34 -2.32 -9.25
N ILE A 84 -2.46 -3.30 -9.54
CA ILE A 84 -2.14 -4.40 -8.63
C ILE A 84 -1.45 -3.86 -7.37
N TRP A 85 -0.43 -3.02 -7.52
CA TRP A 85 0.34 -2.47 -6.40
C TRP A 85 -0.50 -1.57 -5.49
N ARG A 86 -1.44 -0.79 -6.04
CA ARG A 86 -2.35 0.07 -5.27
C ARG A 86 -3.46 -0.70 -4.54
N SER A 87 -3.66 -1.97 -4.85
CA SER A 87 -4.68 -2.79 -4.21
C SER A 87 -4.16 -3.40 -2.91
N ASN A 88 -4.81 -3.07 -1.78
CA ASN A 88 -4.49 -3.65 -0.47
C ASN A 88 -4.62 -5.19 -0.43
N PHE A 89 -5.38 -5.79 -1.34
CA PHE A 89 -5.60 -7.24 -1.40
C PHE A 89 -4.61 -7.98 -2.32
N LYS A 90 -4.15 -7.29 -3.37
CA LYS A 90 -3.33 -7.88 -4.45
C LYS A 90 -1.90 -7.39 -4.49
N GLY A 91 -1.55 -6.36 -3.70
CA GLY A 91 -0.24 -5.71 -3.71
C GLY A 91 0.94 -6.68 -3.52
N ILE A 92 2.14 -6.14 -3.41
CA ILE A 92 3.37 -6.93 -3.43
C ILE A 92 3.32 -8.02 -2.34
N LYS A 93 3.50 -9.28 -2.76
CA LYS A 93 3.57 -10.45 -1.88
C LYS A 93 4.92 -11.12 -2.06
N TYR A 94 5.42 -11.64 -0.96
CA TYR A 94 6.59 -12.48 -0.92
C TYR A 94 6.21 -13.75 -0.15
N GLU A 95 6.53 -14.90 -0.73
CA GLU A 95 6.37 -16.21 -0.09
C GLU A 95 7.77 -16.72 0.24
N ASP A 96 7.97 -17.08 1.50
CA ASP A 96 9.24 -17.64 1.95
C ASP A 96 9.39 -19.08 1.46
N LYS A 97 10.55 -19.40 0.88
CA LYS A 97 10.81 -20.71 0.27
C LYS A 97 10.91 -21.82 1.31
N ASP A 98 11.37 -21.46 2.50
CA ASP A 98 11.59 -22.40 3.61
C ASP A 98 10.31 -22.66 4.43
N GLY A 99 9.21 -21.96 4.10
CA GLY A 99 7.89 -22.20 4.68
C GLY A 99 7.76 -21.76 6.14
N ASN A 100 7.24 -20.56 6.34
CA ASN A 100 6.54 -20.17 7.58
C ASN A 100 5.07 -19.91 7.29
#